data_AF-A0A452QKA8-F1
#
_entry.id   AF-A0A452QKA8-F1
#
_cell.length_a   1.000
_cell.length_b   1.000
_cell.length_c   1.000
_cell.angle_alpha   90.00
_cell.angle_beta   90.00
_cell.angle_gamma   90.00
#
_symmetry.space_group_name_H-M   'P 1'
#
loop_
_entity.id
_entity.type
_entity.pdbx_description
1 polymer ?
#
loop_
_entity_poly.entity_id
_entity_poly.type
_entity_poly.pdbx_seq_one_letter_code
_entity_poly.pdbx_strand_id
1 'polypeptide(L)'
;MKGCLNMRTQKCYAVRSNINEFLDIARRTYTEIVDDIAGMISQLAEKYSLPLRTSFSSARGFFIQMTTDCIALPNNQLPSEFIKISKVKSSYTFTSADLIKMNERCQESLREIYHMTYMIVCKLLSEIYEHIHCLYKLSDTVSMLDMLLSFAHACTLSDYGKLLSLE
;
A
#
# COMPACT_ATOMS: atom_id res chain seq x y z
N MET A 1 1.23 8.90 -9.99
CA MET A 1 0.75 9.08 -8.58
C MET A 1 -0.07 7.91 -8.04
N LYS A 2 -0.89 7.18 -8.83
CA LYS A 2 -1.64 5.99 -8.37
C LYS A 2 -0.77 4.79 -7.89
N GLY A 3 0.50 4.71 -8.30
CA GLY A 3 1.38 3.58 -7.94
C GLY A 3 1.94 3.60 -6.51
N CYS A 4 2.22 4.78 -5.93
CA CYS A 4 2.88 4.86 -4.62
C CYS A 4 1.94 4.48 -3.47
N LEU A 5 0.67 4.90 -3.54
CA LEU A 5 -0.36 4.50 -2.58
C LEU A 5 -0.67 3.00 -2.69
N ASN A 6 -0.81 2.47 -3.91
CA ASN A 6 -1.02 1.04 -4.12
C ASN A 6 0.10 0.19 -3.55
N MET A 7 1.37 0.58 -3.74
CA MET A 7 2.50 -0.16 -3.19
C MET A 7 2.55 -0.10 -1.65
N ARG A 8 2.08 1.00 -1.04
CA ARG A 8 1.95 1.15 0.41
C ARG A 8 0.90 0.19 0.96
N THR A 9 -0.28 0.18 0.35
CA THR A 9 -1.39 -0.72 0.70
C THR A 9 -0.98 -2.18 0.53
N GLN A 10 -0.35 -2.53 -0.58
CA GLN A 10 0.15 -3.89 -0.80
C GLN A 10 1.12 -4.34 0.30
N LYS A 11 2.05 -3.48 0.71
CA LYS A 11 3.00 -3.81 1.80
C LYS A 11 2.31 -3.93 3.17
N CYS A 12 1.40 -3.01 3.50
CA CYS A 12 0.65 -3.06 4.76
C CYS A 12 -0.19 -4.34 4.90
N TYR A 13 -0.75 -4.84 3.79
CA TYR A 13 -1.68 -5.97 3.79
C TYR A 13 -1.12 -7.23 3.11
N ALA A 14 0.21 -7.32 2.96
CA ALA A 14 0.87 -8.49 2.36
C ALA A 14 0.65 -9.77 3.18
N VAL A 15 0.63 -9.65 4.51
CA VAL A 15 0.31 -10.74 5.44
C VAL A 15 -1.21 -10.75 5.67
N ARG A 16 -1.83 -11.93 5.50
CA ARG A 16 -3.28 -12.11 5.74
C ARG A 16 -3.65 -11.75 7.19
N SER A 17 -4.86 -11.26 7.39
CA SER A 17 -5.42 -11.05 8.74
C SER A 17 -5.50 -12.37 9.53
N ASN A 18 -5.48 -12.25 10.86
CA ASN A 18 -5.50 -13.35 11.83
C ASN A 18 -4.25 -14.25 11.81
N ILE A 19 -3.16 -13.80 11.18
CA ILE A 19 -1.85 -14.48 11.26
C ILE A 19 -1.05 -13.97 12.46
N ASN A 20 -1.19 -12.70 12.81
CA ASN A 20 -0.51 -12.09 13.94
C ASN A 20 -1.38 -11.00 14.56
N GLU A 21 -1.80 -11.21 15.81
CA GLU A 21 -2.72 -10.30 16.51
C GLU A 21 -2.12 -8.90 16.70
N PHE A 22 -0.82 -8.80 17.00
CA PHE A 22 -0.13 -7.52 17.15
C PHE A 22 -0.11 -6.72 15.85
N LEU A 23 0.12 -7.39 14.71
CA LEU A 23 0.07 -6.77 13.39
C LEU A 23 -1.35 -6.25 13.08
N ASP A 24 -2.37 -7.02 13.42
CA ASP A 24 -3.76 -6.61 13.20
C ASP A 24 -4.18 -5.46 14.13
N ILE A 25 -3.70 -5.44 15.37
CA ILE A 25 -3.86 -4.29 16.28
C ILE A 25 -3.18 -3.06 15.69
N ALA A 26 -1.92 -3.16 15.24
CA ALA A 26 -1.20 -2.03 14.68
C ALA A 26 -1.87 -1.48 13.41
N ARG A 27 -2.41 -2.35 12.55
CA ARG A 27 -3.23 -1.94 11.38
C ARG A 27 -4.49 -1.20 11.79
N ARG A 28 -5.17 -1.62 12.85
CA ARG A 28 -6.34 -0.92 13.39
C ARG A 28 -5.95 0.46 13.91
N THR A 29 -4.89 0.54 14.72
CA THR A 29 -4.34 1.81 15.22
C THR A 29 -4.01 2.77 14.08
N TYR A 30 -3.43 2.27 12.98
CA TYR A 30 -3.17 3.07 11.79
C TYR A 30 -4.45 3.65 11.18
N THR A 31 -5.50 2.82 11.00
CA THR A 31 -6.79 3.26 10.49
C THR A 31 -7.42 4.31 11.40
N GLU A 32 -7.41 4.08 12.72
CA GLU A 32 -7.91 5.04 13.71
C GLU A 32 -7.20 6.39 13.61
N ILE A 33 -5.87 6.42 13.45
CA ILE A 33 -5.12 7.67 13.27
C ILE A 33 -5.53 8.39 11.98
N VAL A 34 -5.77 7.65 10.88
CA VAL A 34 -6.21 8.24 9.61
C VAL A 34 -7.61 8.83 9.74
N ASP A 35 -8.51 8.15 10.45
CA ASP A 35 -9.86 8.62 10.72
C ASP A 35 -9.84 9.86 11.64
N ASP A 36 -9.00 9.86 12.69
CA ASP A 36 -8.77 11.01 13.57
C ASP A 36 -8.28 12.24 12.80
N ILE A 37 -7.37 12.06 11.83
CA ILE A 37 -6.90 13.14 10.95
C ILE A 37 -8.05 13.70 10.11
N ALA A 38 -8.88 12.83 9.53
CA ALA A 38 -10.03 13.28 8.74
C ALA A 38 -11.07 14.01 9.60
N GLY A 39 -11.31 13.52 10.82
CA GLY A 39 -12.18 14.17 11.81
C GLY A 39 -11.68 15.54 12.24
N MET A 40 -10.39 15.66 12.56
CA MET A 40 -9.75 16.95 12.90
C MET A 40 -9.94 17.98 11.79
N ILE A 41 -9.71 17.60 10.53
CA ILE A 41 -9.84 18.53 9.39
C ILE A 41 -11.30 18.93 9.18
N SER A 42 -12.25 18.02 9.41
CA SER A 42 -13.69 18.30 9.34
C SER A 42 -14.12 19.30 10.43
N GLN A 43 -13.63 19.14 11.66
CA GLN A 43 -13.87 20.10 12.75
C GLN A 43 -13.28 21.48 12.44
N LEU A 44 -12.10 21.55 11.82
CA LEU A 44 -11.51 22.81 11.36
C LEU A 44 -12.33 23.44 10.23
N ALA A 45 -12.90 22.62 9.33
CA ALA A 45 -13.76 23.09 8.25
C ALA A 45 -15.03 23.78 8.81
N GLU A 46 -15.66 23.15 9.79
CA GLU A 46 -16.84 23.68 10.48
C GLU A 46 -16.52 24.93 11.30
N LYS A 47 -15.47 24.87 12.14
CA LYS A 47 -15.03 25.97 13.02
C LYS A 47 -14.79 27.27 12.27
N TYR A 48 -14.17 27.19 11.10
CA TYR A 48 -13.84 28.35 10.28
C TYR A 48 -14.83 28.59 9.13
N SER A 49 -15.84 27.72 8.97
CA SER A 49 -16.76 27.74 7.82
C SER A 49 -16.03 27.80 6.48
N LEU A 50 -14.93 27.05 6.36
CA LEU A 50 -14.07 26.99 5.17
C LEU A 50 -14.22 25.62 4.48
N PRO A 51 -14.20 25.56 3.15
CA PRO A 51 -14.29 24.30 2.41
C PRO A 51 -12.96 23.54 2.43
N LEU A 52 -12.57 23.05 3.61
CA LEU A 52 -11.34 22.29 3.82
C LEU A 52 -11.52 20.83 3.41
N ARG A 53 -10.48 20.24 2.81
CA ARG A 53 -10.42 18.83 2.45
C ARG A 53 -9.11 18.22 2.90
N THR A 54 -9.18 16.96 3.33
CA THR A 54 -8.01 16.14 3.62
C THR A 54 -7.39 15.66 2.31
N SER A 55 -6.12 15.98 2.10
CA SER A 55 -5.34 15.53 0.95
C SER A 55 -4.06 14.84 1.42
N PHE A 56 -3.50 13.94 0.61
CA PHE A 56 -2.29 13.19 0.96
C PHE A 56 -1.24 13.26 -0.15
N SER A 57 0.02 13.37 0.23
CA SER A 57 1.17 13.24 -0.68
C SER A 57 2.29 12.45 -0.02
N SER A 58 2.94 11.55 -0.76
CA SER A 58 4.01 10.71 -0.25
C SER A 58 5.20 11.49 0.33
N ALA A 59 5.47 12.70 -0.19
CA ALA A 59 6.58 13.53 0.27
C ALA A 59 6.27 14.31 1.56
N ARG A 60 4.99 14.59 1.84
CA ARG A 60 4.58 15.54 2.90
C ARG A 60 3.62 14.95 3.93
N GLY A 61 3.10 13.75 3.68
CA GLY A 61 2.01 13.16 4.46
C GLY A 61 0.65 13.78 4.12
N PHE A 62 -0.26 13.73 5.08
CA PHE A 62 -1.56 14.40 5.05
C PHE A 62 -1.40 15.92 5.15
N PHE A 63 -2.17 16.66 4.37
CA PHE A 63 -2.20 18.11 4.36
C PHE A 63 -3.63 18.60 4.08
N ILE A 64 -3.91 19.84 4.44
CA ILE A 64 -5.20 20.47 4.22
C ILE A 64 -5.19 21.15 2.87
N GLN A 65 -6.25 20.95 2.08
CA GLN A 65 -6.45 21.60 0.80
C GLN A 65 -7.78 22.36 0.79
N MET A 66 -7.77 23.56 0.20
CA MET A 66 -8.95 24.39 0.00
C MET A 66 -8.98 24.86 -1.46
N THR A 67 -10.17 24.91 -2.07
CA THR A 67 -10.40 25.47 -3.41
C THR A 67 -10.95 26.88 -3.31
N THR A 68 -10.45 27.81 -4.13
CA THR A 68 -10.83 29.23 -4.07
C THR A 68 -12.10 29.58 -4.83
N ASP A 69 -12.71 28.63 -5.52
CA ASP A 69 -13.83 28.91 -6.44
C ASP A 69 -15.12 29.40 -5.74
N CYS A 70 -15.20 29.38 -4.40
CA CYS A 70 -16.46 29.59 -3.69
C CYS A 70 -16.55 30.72 -2.66
N ILE A 71 -15.46 31.28 -2.10
CA ILE A 71 -15.60 32.24 -0.96
C ILE A 71 -14.50 33.30 -0.96
N ALA A 72 -14.91 34.58 -0.94
CA ALA A 72 -14.07 35.69 -0.50
C ALA A 72 -13.75 35.47 0.99
N LEU A 73 -12.51 35.09 1.31
CA LEU A 73 -12.02 34.95 2.69
C LEU A 73 -12.48 36.18 3.50
N PRO A 74 -13.17 36.00 4.64
CA PRO A 74 -13.47 37.12 5.53
C PRO A 74 -12.15 37.81 5.89
N ASN A 75 -11.98 39.08 5.50
CA ASN A 75 -10.73 39.85 5.65
C ASN A 75 -9.46 39.33 4.95
N ASN A 76 -9.56 38.40 4.00
CA ASN A 76 -8.40 37.88 3.25
C ASN A 76 -7.31 37.21 4.13
N GLN A 77 -7.64 36.86 5.38
CA GLN A 77 -6.70 36.28 6.34
C GLN A 77 -7.10 34.85 6.70
N LEU A 78 -6.16 33.92 6.53
CA LEU A 78 -6.29 32.55 7.02
C LEU A 78 -6.05 32.52 8.54
N PRO A 79 -6.73 31.64 9.28
CA PRO A 79 -6.46 31.41 10.70
C PRO A 79 -4.97 31.20 10.98
N SER A 80 -4.46 31.80 12.07
CA SER A 80 -3.05 31.70 12.48
C SER A 80 -2.60 30.29 12.86
N GLU A 81 -3.55 29.38 13.10
CA GLU A 81 -3.30 27.95 13.33
C GLU A 81 -2.76 27.25 12.06
N PHE A 82 -3.03 27.81 10.87
CA PHE A 82 -2.52 27.29 9.62
C PHE A 82 -1.11 27.79 9.32
N ILE A 83 -0.22 26.86 9.02
CA ILE A 83 1.19 27.08 8.70
C ILE A 83 1.55 26.42 7.37
N LYS A 84 2.74 26.75 6.84
CA LYS A 84 3.25 26.27 5.55
C LYS A 84 2.24 26.46 4.41
N ILE A 85 1.64 27.64 4.36
CA ILE A 85 0.63 28.00 3.35
C ILE A 85 1.30 28.10 1.98
N SER A 86 0.76 27.38 1.01
CA SER A 86 1.19 27.40 -0.39
C SER A 86 -0.03 27.54 -1.30
N LYS A 87 0.02 28.51 -2.20
CA LYS A 87 -1.02 28.74 -3.22
C LYS A 87 -0.55 28.21 -4.56
N VAL A 88 -1.34 27.32 -5.16
CA VAL A 88 -1.11 26.80 -6.50
C VAL A 88 -2.40 27.01 -7.30
N LYS A 89 -2.37 27.93 -8.27
CA LYS A 89 -3.54 28.32 -9.08
C LYS A 89 -4.75 28.72 -8.20
N SER A 90 -5.85 27.97 -8.30
CA SER A 90 -7.11 28.14 -7.54
C SER A 90 -7.18 27.24 -6.30
N SER A 91 -6.04 26.78 -5.77
CA SER A 91 -6.01 25.93 -4.59
C SER A 91 -4.98 26.39 -3.57
N TYR A 92 -5.42 26.49 -2.32
CA TYR A 92 -4.55 26.66 -1.16
C TYR A 92 -4.26 25.31 -0.54
N THR A 93 -3.01 25.11 -0.15
CA THR A 93 -2.58 23.99 0.67
C THR A 93 -1.88 24.51 1.91
N PHE A 94 -2.15 23.89 3.06
CA PHE A 94 -1.59 24.28 4.34
C PHE A 94 -1.59 23.09 5.30
N THR A 95 -0.98 23.27 6.46
CA THR A 95 -0.99 22.29 7.56
C THR A 95 -1.18 23.01 8.89
N SER A 96 -1.32 22.28 9.98
CA SER A 96 -1.30 22.80 11.35
C SER A 96 -0.23 22.07 12.17
N ALA A 97 0.11 22.59 13.35
CA ALA A 97 1.03 21.92 14.27
C ALA A 97 0.50 20.53 14.68
N ASP A 98 -0.80 20.40 14.90
CA ASP A 98 -1.42 19.14 15.31
C ASP A 98 -1.50 18.13 14.16
N LEU A 99 -1.71 18.60 12.92
CA LEU A 99 -1.63 17.73 11.74
C LEU A 99 -0.21 17.21 11.50
N ILE A 100 0.83 18.00 11.81
CA ILE A 100 2.22 17.52 11.76
C ILE A 100 2.43 16.38 12.76
N LYS A 101 2.01 16.55 14.02
CA LYS A 101 2.11 15.50 15.05
C LYS A 101 1.35 14.24 14.66
N MET A 102 0.13 14.38 14.13
CA MET A 102 -0.65 13.23 13.68
C MET A 102 0.00 12.52 12.48
N ASN A 103 0.62 13.26 11.56
CA ASN A 103 1.42 12.67 10.49
C ASN A 103 2.61 11.87 11.02
N GLU A 104 3.33 12.39 12.03
CA GLU A 104 4.44 11.67 12.66
C GLU A 104 3.95 10.37 13.28
N ARG A 105 2.85 10.41 14.05
CA ARG A 105 2.20 9.22 14.65
C ARG A 105 1.75 8.22 13.58
N CYS A 106 1.20 8.69 12.47
CA CYS A 106 0.79 7.88 11.33
C CYS A 106 1.99 7.17 10.67
N GLN A 107 3.12 7.88 10.53
CA GLN A 107 4.36 7.30 9.98
C GLN A 107 4.99 6.28 10.94
N GLU A 108 4.98 6.55 12.25
CA GLU A 108 5.44 5.63 13.30
C GLU A 108 4.69 4.29 13.21
N SER A 109 3.36 4.34 13.23
CA SER A 109 2.50 3.17 13.15
C SER A 109 2.76 2.35 11.87
N LEU A 110 2.99 3.02 10.74
CA LEU A 110 3.34 2.34 9.50
C LEU A 110 4.72 1.67 9.53
N ARG A 111 5.72 2.29 10.16
CA ARG A 111 7.04 1.66 10.35
C ARG A 111 6.90 0.38 11.17
N GLU A 112 6.08 0.41 12.21
CA GLU A 112 5.82 -0.74 13.05
C GLU A 112 5.15 -1.88 12.28
N ILE A 113 4.09 -1.58 11.51
CA ILE A 113 3.42 -2.54 10.62
C ILE A 113 4.42 -3.20 9.66
N TYR A 114 5.30 -2.42 9.04
CA TYR A 114 6.31 -2.95 8.13
C TYR A 114 7.33 -3.84 8.83
N HIS A 115 7.77 -3.44 10.02
CA HIS A 115 8.71 -4.24 10.80
C HIS A 115 8.10 -5.59 11.19
N MET A 116 6.88 -5.60 11.72
CA MET A 116 6.17 -6.84 12.06
C MET A 116 5.91 -7.71 10.82
N THR A 117 5.47 -7.11 9.71
CA THR A 117 5.27 -7.81 8.44
C THR A 117 6.57 -8.47 7.98
N TYR A 118 7.70 -7.76 8.04
CA TYR A 118 9.00 -8.30 7.69
C TYR A 118 9.39 -9.48 8.58
N MET A 119 9.20 -9.38 9.89
CA MET A 119 9.50 -10.49 10.81
C MET A 119 8.68 -11.75 10.50
N ILE A 120 7.40 -11.61 10.21
CA ILE A 120 6.53 -12.73 9.84
C ILE A 120 7.01 -13.38 8.53
N VAL A 121 7.36 -12.57 7.53
CA VAL A 121 7.88 -13.07 6.24
C VAL A 121 9.22 -13.79 6.42
N CYS A 122 10.14 -13.26 7.23
CA CYS A 122 11.41 -13.91 7.53
C CYS A 122 11.20 -15.27 8.21
N LYS A 123 10.28 -15.36 9.17
CA LYS A 123 9.93 -16.62 9.85
C LYS A 123 9.38 -17.64 8.84
N LEU A 124 8.42 -17.23 8.02
CA LEU A 124 7.85 -18.09 6.97
C LEU A 124 8.92 -18.57 6.00
N LEU A 125 9.83 -17.70 5.60
CA LEU A 125 10.91 -18.05 4.67
C LEU A 125 11.86 -19.08 5.29
N SER A 126 12.20 -18.94 6.57
CA SER A 126 13.00 -19.94 7.29
C SER A 126 12.32 -21.31 7.31
N GLU A 127 11.02 -21.35 7.60
CA GLU A 127 10.23 -22.60 7.59
C GLU A 127 10.20 -23.25 6.19
N ILE A 128 10.07 -22.44 5.13
CA ILE A 128 10.14 -22.95 3.74
C ILE A 128 11.53 -23.51 3.43
N TYR A 129 12.60 -22.85 3.89
CA TYR A 129 13.96 -23.28 3.59
C TYR A 129 14.32 -24.62 4.22
N GLU A 130 13.73 -24.97 5.38
CA GLU A 130 13.87 -26.31 5.96
C GLU A 130 13.35 -27.42 5.03
N HIS A 131 12.43 -27.09 4.12
CA HIS A 131 11.81 -28.01 3.17
C HIS A 131 12.23 -27.77 1.71
N ILE A 132 13.25 -26.94 1.45
CA ILE A 132 13.59 -26.53 0.08
C ILE A 132 13.93 -27.70 -0.85
N HIS A 133 14.49 -28.78 -0.31
CA HIS A 133 14.89 -29.96 -1.09
C HIS A 133 13.71 -30.69 -1.76
N CYS A 134 12.57 -30.82 -1.07
CA CYS A 134 11.41 -31.47 -1.66
C CYS A 134 10.77 -30.60 -2.76
N LEU A 135 10.84 -29.28 -2.62
CA LEU A 135 10.40 -28.34 -3.66
C LEU A 135 11.26 -28.46 -4.93
N TYR A 136 12.59 -28.61 -4.80
CA TYR A 136 13.46 -28.87 -5.95
C TYR A 136 13.13 -30.20 -6.63
N LYS A 137 12.97 -31.29 -5.86
CA LYS A 137 12.59 -32.60 -6.43
C LYS A 137 11.25 -32.56 -7.17
N LEU A 138 10.27 -31.83 -6.61
CA LEU A 138 8.98 -31.63 -7.25
C LEU A 138 9.14 -30.87 -8.56
N SER A 139 9.94 -29.78 -8.56
CA SER A 139 10.24 -29.00 -9.76
C SER A 139 10.87 -29.85 -10.86
N ASP A 140 11.86 -30.69 -10.53
CA ASP A 140 12.52 -31.58 -11.48
C ASP A 140 11.55 -32.60 -12.08
N THR A 141 10.72 -33.19 -11.22
CA THR A 141 9.73 -34.20 -11.63
C THR A 141 8.68 -33.60 -12.57
N VAL A 142 8.13 -32.42 -12.20
CA VAL A 142 7.14 -31.71 -13.02
C VAL A 142 7.75 -31.27 -14.36
N SER A 143 8.98 -30.75 -14.35
CA SER A 143 9.66 -30.32 -15.57
C SER A 143 9.94 -31.48 -16.53
N MET A 144 10.36 -32.63 -16.00
CA MET A 144 10.57 -33.83 -16.81
C MET A 144 9.25 -34.34 -17.41
N LEU A 145 8.17 -34.34 -16.62
CA LEU A 145 6.85 -34.74 -17.10
C LEU A 145 6.33 -33.79 -18.19
N ASP A 146 6.51 -32.48 -18.02
CA ASP A 146 6.13 -31.47 -19.02
C ASP A 146 6.91 -31.63 -20.34
N MET A 147 8.21 -31.95 -20.25
CA MET A 147 9.02 -32.26 -21.43
C MET A 147 8.54 -33.52 -22.15
N LEU A 148 8.29 -34.61 -21.42
CA LEU A 148 7.82 -35.87 -22.01
C LEU A 148 6.44 -35.71 -22.65
N LEU A 149 5.53 -34.97 -21.99
CA LEU A 149 4.22 -34.64 -22.52
C LEU A 149 4.34 -33.82 -23.81
N SER A 150 5.24 -32.83 -23.83
CA SER A 150 5.49 -32.01 -25.01
C SER A 150 6.00 -32.85 -26.19
N PHE A 151 6.89 -33.83 -25.95
CA PHE A 151 7.34 -34.76 -26.98
C PHE A 151 6.22 -35.67 -27.47
N ALA A 152 5.42 -36.25 -26.58
CA ALA A 152 4.29 -37.09 -26.96
C ALA A 152 3.26 -36.30 -27.78
N HIS A 153 2.99 -35.05 -27.38
CA HIS A 153 2.10 -34.14 -28.08
C HIS A 153 2.65 -33.77 -29.47
N ALA A 154 3.95 -33.46 -29.56
CA ALA A 154 4.62 -33.22 -30.84
C ALA A 154 4.48 -34.45 -31.77
N CYS A 155 4.83 -35.65 -31.29
CA CYS A 155 4.68 -36.90 -32.05
C CYS A 155 3.23 -37.23 -32.44
N THR A 156 2.23 -36.74 -31.71
CA THR A 156 0.82 -36.93 -32.06
C THR A 156 0.37 -35.95 -33.16
N LEU A 157 0.88 -34.72 -33.13
CA LEU A 157 0.54 -33.68 -34.11
C LEU A 157 1.35 -33.76 -35.41
N SER A 158 2.50 -34.43 -35.38
CA SER A 158 3.37 -34.63 -36.54
C SER A 158 3.43 -36.11 -36.90
N ASP A 159 3.50 -36.44 -38.19
CA ASP A 159 3.42 -37.81 -38.74
C ASP A 159 4.69 -38.67 -38.43
N TYR A 160 5.40 -38.40 -37.33
CA TYR A 160 6.64 -39.09 -36.92
C TYR A 160 6.45 -40.60 -36.72
N GLY A 161 5.24 -41.06 -36.40
CA GLY A 161 4.92 -42.50 -36.29
C GLY A 161 5.05 -43.27 -37.62
N LYS A 162 4.94 -42.60 -38.79
CA LYS A 162 5.12 -43.25 -40.09
C LYS A 162 6.58 -43.46 -40.50
N LEU A 163 7.51 -42.68 -39.96
CA LEU A 163 8.94 -42.80 -40.31
C LEU A 163 9.59 -44.05 -39.69
N LEU A 164 9.10 -44.51 -38.55
CA LEU A 164 9.56 -45.76 -37.90
C LEU A 164 8.91 -47.03 -38.46
N SER A 165 7.92 -46.93 -39.35
CA SER A 165 7.26 -48.06 -40.01
C SER A 165 7.71 -48.28 -41.46
N LEU A 166 8.78 -47.59 -41.88
CA LEU A 166 9.40 -47.67 -43.21
C LEU A 166 10.82 -48.29 -43.22
N GLU A 167 11.30 -48.79 -42.07
CA GLU A 167 12.43 -49.74 -41.96
C GLU A 167 11.91 -51.13 -41.58
#